data_AF-A0A0F3RNK5-F1
#
_entry.id   AF-A0A0F3RNK5-F1
#
_cell.length_a   1.000
_cell.length_b   1.000
_cell.length_c   1.000
_cell.angle_alpha   90.00
_cell.angle_beta   90.00
_cell.angle_gamma   90.00
#
_symmetry.space_group_name_H-M   'P 1'
#
loop_
_entity.id
_entity.type
_entity.pdbx_description
1 polymer ?
#
loop_
_entity_poly.entity_id
_entity_poly.type
_entity_poly.pdbx_seq_one_letter_code
_entity_poly.pdbx_strand_id
1 'polypeptide(L)' 'MSIAANRHSDIRAALCFNEYMAEQSRLHNNANILIIGAKISNFRSVINMISKFITTKFEGGRHLTRLEKLR' A
#
# COMPACT_ATOMS: atom_id res chain seq x y z
N MET A 1 13.08 0.24 3.24
CA MET A 1 12.21 1.28 2.66
C MET A 1 10.95 1.51 3.50
N SER A 2 10.09 0.50 3.75
CA SER A 2 8.82 0.70 4.48
C SER A 2 9.00 1.20 5.91
N ILE A 3 9.97 0.63 6.65
CA ILE A 3 10.30 1.05 8.02
C ILE A 3 10.67 2.54 8.08
N ALA A 4 11.45 3.03 7.11
CA ALA A 4 11.87 4.43 7.08
C ALA A 4 10.73 5.36 6.66
N ALA A 5 10.00 5.01 5.60
CA ALA A 5 8.89 5.80 5.08
C ALA A 5 7.77 6.01 6.13
N ASN A 6 7.43 4.97 6.89
CA ASN A 6 6.39 5.03 7.93
C ASN A 6 6.80 5.79 9.21
N ARG A 7 7.97 6.45 9.25
CA ARG A 7 8.31 7.37 10.33
C ARG A 7 7.61 8.74 10.20
N HIS A 8 7.04 9.03 9.04
CA HIS A 8 6.30 10.26 8.78
C HIS A 8 4.80 10.01 8.96
N SER A 9 4.12 10.80 9.79
CA SER A 9 2.70 10.63 10.14
C SER A 9 1.74 10.67 8.95
N ASP A 10 2.07 11.44 7.91
CA ASP A 10 1.26 11.51 6.69
C ASP A 10 1.47 10.31 5.74
N ILE A 11 2.46 9.46 6.00
CA ILE A 11 2.84 8.35 5.14
C ILE A 11 2.24 7.03 5.62
N ARG A 12 1.69 6.30 4.66
CA ARG A 12 1.19 4.93 4.82
C ARG A 12 1.78 4.10 3.71
N ALA A 13 2.99 3.61 3.96
CA ALA A 13 3.77 2.82 3.04
C ALA A 13 3.56 1.33 3.25
N ALA A 14 3.26 0.60 2.18
CA ALA A 14 3.03 -0.84 2.21
C ALA A 14 4.08 -1.58 1.36
N LEU A 15 4.78 -2.54 1.97
CA LEU A 15 5.59 -3.51 1.25
C LEU A 15 4.68 -4.61 0.71
N CYS A 16 4.61 -4.76 -0.60
CA CYS A 16 3.72 -5.74 -1.26
C CYS A 16 4.54 -6.71 -2.11
N PHE A 17 4.11 -7.97 -2.10
CA PHE A 17 4.70 -9.06 -2.89
C PHE A 17 3.74 -9.65 -3.93
N ASN A 18 2.47 -9.24 -3.91
CA ASN A 18 1.46 -9.66 -4.87
C ASN A 18 0.34 -8.61 -5.01
N GLU A 19 -0.52 -8.81 -6.01
CA GLU A 19 -1.65 -7.93 -6.36
C GLU A 19 -2.65 -7.77 -5.22
N TYR A 20 -2.94 -8.85 -4.49
CA TYR A 20 -3.85 -8.83 -3.34
C TYR A 20 -3.33 -7.89 -2.26
N MET A 21 -2.05 -7.96 -1.89
CA MET A 21 -1.46 -7.05 -0.91
C MET A 21 -1.53 -5.59 -1.38
N ALA A 22 -1.25 -5.33 -2.66
CA ALA A 22 -1.32 -3.99 -3.23
C ALA A 22 -2.75 -3.42 -3.15
N GLU A 23 -3.74 -4.20 -3.56
CA GLU A 23 -5.16 -3.86 -3.49
C GLU A 23 -5.63 -3.63 -2.05
N GLN A 24 -5.37 -4.57 -1.14
CA GLN A 24 -5.80 -4.45 0.26
C GLN A 24 -5.13 -3.27 0.98
N SER A 25 -3.86 -2.97 0.65
CA SER A 25 -3.17 -1.81 1.22
C SER A 25 -3.87 -0.49 0.86
N ARG A 26 -4.41 -0.38 -0.35
CA ARG A 26 -5.19 0.79 -0.79
C ARG A 26 -6.59 0.79 -0.21
N LEU A 27 -7.27 -0.35 -0.32
CA LEU A 27 -8.66 -0.52 0.06
C LEU A 27 -8.88 -0.25 1.57
N HIS A 28 -8.00 -0.77 2.43
CA HIS A 28 -8.19 -0.71 3.88
C HIS A 28 -7.32 0.32 4.59
N ASN A 29 -6.12 0.59 4.08
CA ASN A 29 -5.14 1.43 4.77
C ASN A 29 -4.90 2.75 4.06
N ASN A 30 -5.67 3.02 3.00
CA ASN A 30 -5.48 4.18 2.13
C ASN A 30 -3.99 4.45 1.86
N ALA A 31 -3.23 3.38 1.57
CA ALA A 31 -1.79 3.46 1.39
C ALA A 31 -1.48 4.47 0.29
N ASN A 32 -0.49 5.33 0.53
CA ASN A 32 -0.06 6.36 -0.42
C ASN A 32 1.34 6.08 -0.98
N ILE A 33 2.05 5.10 -0.45
CA ILE A 33 3.33 4.62 -0.99
C ILE A 33 3.28 3.09 -1.16
N LEU A 34 3.54 2.63 -2.38
CA LEU A 34 3.79 1.22 -2.69
C LEU A 34 5.29 0.95 -2.65
N ILE A 35 5.70 -0.09 -1.93
CA ILE A 35 7.09 -0.52 -1.82
C ILE A 35 7.20 -1.95 -2.34
N ILE A 36 8.22 -2.19 -3.16
CA ILE A 36 8.42 -3.45 -3.86
C ILE A 36 9.84 -3.96 -3.59
N GLY A 37 9.96 -5.26 -3.30
CA GLY A 37 11.24 -5.93 -3.17
C GLY A 37 11.83 -6.27 -4.53
N ALA A 38 12.70 -5.41 -5.06
CA ALA A 38 13.25 -5.54 -6.43
C ALA A 38 13.91 -6.89 -6.74
N LYS A 39 14.54 -7.55 -5.75
CA LYS A 39 15.19 -8.87 -5.93
C LYS A 39 14.22 -10.06 -5.84
N ILE A 40 12.99 -9.84 -5.38
CA ILE A 40 12.01 -10.90 -5.06
C ILE A 40 10.87 -10.89 -6.07
N SER A 41 10.51 -9.72 -6.60
CA SER A 41 9.38 -9.55 -7.53
C SER A 41 9.85 -9.59 -8.99
N ASN A 42 9.15 -10.35 -9.83
CA ASN A 42 9.35 -10.31 -11.28
C ASN A 42 8.63 -9.11 -11.91
N PHE A 43 9.10 -8.66 -13.08
CA PHE A 43 8.60 -7.45 -13.75
C PHE A 43 7.08 -7.47 -13.97
N ARG A 44 6.52 -8.59 -14.45
CA ARG A 44 5.08 -8.67 -14.75
C ARG A 44 4.22 -8.58 -13.49
N SER A 45 4.64 -9.23 -12.40
CA SER A 45 3.99 -9.11 -11.10
C SER A 45 4.04 -7.68 -10.58
N VAL A 46 5.17 -6.99 -10.76
CA VAL A 46 5.32 -5.57 -10.39
C VAL A 46 4.34 -4.68 -11.13
N ILE A 47 4.21 -4.84 -12.45
CA ILE A 47 3.25 -4.07 -13.25
C ILE A 47 1.81 -4.30 -12.75
N ASN A 48 1.43 -5.54 -12.48
CA ASN A 48 0.10 -5.83 -11.98
C ASN A 48 -0.14 -5.24 -10.58
N MET A 49 0.85 -5.31 -9.68
CA MET A 49 0.78 -4.68 -8.35
C MET A 49 0.60 -3.17 -8.45
N ILE A 50 1.37 -2.51 -9.31
CA ILE A 50 1.26 -1.06 -9.54
C ILE A 50 -0.14 -0.73 -10.08
N SER A 51 -0.61 -1.46 -11.10
CA SER A 51 -1.93 -1.28 -11.70
C SER A 51 -3.05 -1.39 -10.66
N LYS A 52 -3.02 -2.45 -9.85
CA LYS A 52 -3.97 -2.62 -8.73
C LYS A 52 -3.87 -1.48 -7.72
N PHE A 53 -2.66 -1.11 -7.30
CA PHE A 53 -2.48 -0.04 -6.31
C PHE A 53 -3.03 1.32 -6.79
N ILE A 54 -2.81 1.70 -8.04
CA ILE A 54 -3.27 3.01 -8.53
C ILE A 54 -4.77 3.03 -8.86
N THR A 55 -5.35 1.88 -9.25
CA THR A 55 -6.77 1.80 -9.63
C THR A 55 -7.70 1.51 -8.45
N THR A 56 -7.22 0.85 -7.39
CA THR A 56 -8.03 0.58 -6.19
C THR A 56 -8.32 1.86 -5.43
N LYS A 57 -9.62 2.14 -5.23
CA LYS A 57 -10.10 3.23 -4.37
C LYS A 57 -10.14 2.78 -2.91
N PHE A 58 -9.93 3.72 -2.01
CA PHE A 58 -10.07 3.48 -0.58
C PHE A 58 -11.55 3.23 -0.21
N GLU A 59 -11.82 2.22 0.62
CA GLU A 59 -13.18 1.81 1.00
C GLU A 59 -13.83 2.79 1.99
N GLY A 60 -13.04 3.47 2.83
CA GLY A 60 -13.59 4.34 3.86
C GLY A 60 -14.30 3.56 4.98
N GLY A 61 -15.42 4.11 5.45
CA GLY A 61 -16.23 3.50 6.52
C GLY A 61 -15.42 3.20 7.78
N ARG A 62 -15.52 1.95 8.27
CA ARG A 62 -14.83 1.48 9.48
C ARG A 62 -13.30 1.69 9.44
N HIS A 63 -12.71 1.75 8.24
CA HIS A 63 -11.26 1.90 8.07
C HIS A 63 -10.75 3.30 8.40
N LEU A 64 -11.59 4.33 8.32
CA LEU A 64 -11.24 5.71 8.69
C LEU A 64 -10.80 5.80 10.15
N THR A 65 -11.49 5.12 11.06
CA THR A 65 -11.13 5.12 12.49
C THR A 65 -9.72 4.59 12.78
N ARG A 66 -9.20 3.70 11.93
CA ARG A 66 -7.82 3.19 12.04
C ARG A 66 -6.82 4.18 11.47
N LEU A 67 -7.17 4.86 10.38
CA LEU A 67 -6.35 5.90 9.76
C LEU A 67 -6.13 7.08 10.70
N GLU A 68 -7.16 7.50 11.44
CA GLU A 68 -7.05 8.58 12.41
C GLU A 68 -6.10 8.25 13.58
N LYS A 69 -5.89 6.96 13.89
CA LYS A 69 -4.92 6.52 14.90
C LYS A 69 -3.47 6.49 14.40
N LEU A 70 -3.26 6.59 13.09
CA LEU A 70 -1.93 6.57 12.46
C LEU A 70 -1.37 7.98 12.20
N ARG A 71 -2.19 9.02 12.38
CA ARG A 71 -1.76 10.42 12.41
C ARG A 71 -1.00 10.72 13.70
#